data_AF-A0A511X5E8-F1
#
_entry.id   AF-A0A511X5E8-F1
#
_cell.length_a   1.000
_cell.length_b   1.000
_cell.length_c   1.000
_cell.angle_alpha   90.00
_cell.angle_beta   90.00
_cell.angle_gamma   90.00
#
_symmetry.space_group_name_H-M   'P 1'
#
loop_
_entity.id
_entity.type
_entity.pdbx_description
1 polymer ?
#
loop_
_entity_poly.entity_id
_entity_poly.type
_entity_poly.pdbx_seq_one_letter_code
_entity_poly.pdbx_strand_id
1 'polypeptide(L)'
;MDFLIAANSVPLADRDVAPASGTPQWATDGDPTTSVPATDFPAYIFNAILSEITTAITAGGLTLNGNDWTQLSQVLAKLAPLASPAISGTPTTPDISGSWQTKQVVNAESVSNMLFASLAQPVTSSGGLTVPAGARYLELTCIAAGGGGGGCQSNSSTSTSLISFGSGGGAGSAIISRHAVTSTSSIALTIGAGGAESSAGGDTYVTIDGSVVVRAAGGAGGLSYTGGTSGGAGGAPTLYSGQLVAAYDGSDGYDGQAGNTMRSPGNGAPGFLGMGAGRAGSQGGRPGTSYGAAGGGAYDSSFTGNRYYGGAGYQGAIFYRWIF
;
A
#
# COMPACT_ATOMS: atom_id res chain seq x y z
N MET A 1 11.70 -42.81 -29.08
CA MET A 1 11.82 -43.30 -30.46
C MET A 1 12.46 -44.67 -30.36
N ASP A 2 11.96 -45.63 -31.12
CA ASP A 2 12.61 -46.93 -31.23
C ASP A 2 13.83 -46.80 -32.14
N PHE A 3 14.88 -47.57 -31.86
CA PHE A 3 16.03 -47.68 -32.76
C PHE A 3 15.62 -48.40 -34.06
N LEU A 4 16.50 -48.38 -35.06
CA LEU A 4 16.28 -49.08 -36.34
C LEU A 4 15.97 -50.57 -36.09
N ILE A 5 14.77 -51.02 -36.52
CA ILE A 5 14.39 -52.45 -36.54
C ILE A 5 14.40 -52.91 -38.00
N ALA A 6 15.51 -53.48 -38.46
CA ALA A 6 15.68 -53.95 -39.83
C ALA A 6 16.59 -55.18 -39.89
N ALA A 7 16.52 -55.93 -41.00
CA ALA A 7 17.50 -56.98 -41.28
C ALA A 7 18.91 -56.37 -41.37
N ASN A 8 19.91 -57.04 -40.81
CA ASN A 8 21.32 -56.59 -40.72
C ASN A 8 21.59 -55.45 -39.72
N SER A 9 20.77 -55.29 -38.67
CA SER A 9 21.11 -54.46 -37.50
C SER A 9 21.77 -55.29 -36.38
N VAL A 10 22.67 -54.69 -35.61
CA VAL A 10 23.36 -55.33 -34.48
C VAL A 10 22.87 -54.81 -33.12
N PRO A 11 22.98 -55.61 -32.02
CA PRO A 11 22.73 -55.13 -30.66
C PRO A 11 23.67 -53.99 -30.25
N LEU A 12 23.28 -53.24 -29.22
CA LEU A 12 24.03 -52.07 -28.72
C LEU A 12 25.51 -52.36 -28.36
N ALA A 13 25.80 -53.58 -27.91
CA ALA A 13 27.14 -54.02 -27.50
C ALA A 13 28.08 -54.22 -28.70
N ASP A 14 27.53 -54.54 -29.86
CA ASP A 14 28.27 -54.89 -31.08
C ASP A 14 28.24 -53.77 -32.12
N ARG A 15 27.73 -52.59 -31.75
CA ARG A 15 27.67 -51.43 -32.63
C ARG A 15 29.07 -50.94 -33.01
N ASP A 16 29.17 -50.35 -34.19
CA ASP A 16 30.39 -49.64 -34.57
C ASP A 16 30.63 -48.43 -33.66
N VAL A 17 31.86 -48.33 -33.15
CA VAL A 17 32.34 -47.21 -32.35
C VAL A 17 33.50 -46.52 -33.07
N ALA A 18 33.76 -45.26 -32.72
CA ALA A 18 34.90 -44.54 -33.27
C ALA A 18 36.21 -45.33 -33.02
N PRO A 19 37.11 -45.42 -34.01
CA PRO A 19 38.41 -46.07 -33.84
C PRO A 19 39.17 -45.50 -32.64
N ALA A 20 39.92 -46.35 -31.93
CA ALA A 20 40.69 -45.94 -30.74
C ALA A 20 41.87 -44.99 -31.06
N SER A 21 42.26 -44.89 -32.34
CA SER A 21 43.34 -44.03 -32.82
C SER A 21 42.98 -43.38 -34.15
N GLY A 22 43.56 -42.20 -34.41
CA GLY A 22 43.31 -41.40 -35.61
C GLY A 22 43.05 -39.93 -35.28
N THR A 23 43.25 -39.06 -36.27
CA THR A 23 42.88 -37.64 -36.16
C THR A 23 41.46 -37.47 -36.69
N PRO A 24 40.54 -36.84 -35.94
CA PRO A 24 39.22 -36.51 -36.45
C PRO A 24 39.30 -35.64 -37.71
N GLN A 25 38.53 -35.99 -38.74
CA GLN A 25 38.52 -35.32 -40.05
C GLN A 25 37.08 -35.12 -40.54
N TRP A 26 36.91 -34.23 -41.51
CA TRP A 26 35.63 -33.98 -42.18
C TRP A 26 35.40 -34.99 -43.30
N ALA A 27 34.15 -35.30 -43.61
CA ALA A 27 33.82 -36.08 -44.80
C ALA A 27 34.18 -35.29 -46.07
N THR A 28 34.55 -36.00 -47.14
CA THR A 28 34.95 -35.42 -48.42
C THR A 28 34.26 -36.15 -49.58
N ASP A 29 33.89 -35.42 -50.63
CA ASP A 29 33.40 -36.01 -51.88
C ASP A 29 34.54 -36.62 -52.74
N GLY A 30 35.77 -36.62 -52.19
CA GLY A 30 36.96 -37.13 -52.83
C GLY A 30 37.58 -36.13 -53.81
N ASP A 31 38.86 -36.34 -54.11
CA ASP A 31 39.55 -35.60 -55.15
C ASP A 31 40.41 -36.58 -55.96
N PRO A 32 40.03 -36.88 -57.21
CA PRO A 32 40.75 -37.81 -58.06
C PRO A 32 42.13 -37.29 -58.48
N THR A 33 42.40 -35.98 -58.37
CA THR A 33 43.71 -35.39 -58.71
C THR A 33 44.74 -35.54 -57.59
N THR A 34 44.27 -35.59 -56.34
CA THR A 34 45.13 -35.84 -55.16
C THR A 34 45.01 -37.27 -54.63
N SER A 35 44.33 -38.15 -55.37
CA SER A 35 44.07 -39.55 -54.98
C SER A 35 43.40 -39.67 -53.60
N VAL A 36 42.52 -38.73 -53.25
CA VAL A 36 41.73 -38.78 -52.01
C VAL A 36 40.41 -39.48 -52.31
N PRO A 37 40.14 -40.67 -51.74
CA PRO A 37 38.86 -41.35 -51.92
C PRO A 37 37.71 -40.54 -51.32
N ALA A 38 36.53 -40.63 -51.94
CA ALA A 38 35.31 -40.07 -51.39
C ALA A 38 34.88 -40.84 -50.14
N THR A 39 34.19 -40.16 -49.23
CA THR A 39 33.46 -40.79 -48.13
C THR A 39 32.19 -41.44 -48.69
N ASP A 40 31.82 -42.62 -48.20
CA ASP A 40 30.65 -43.36 -48.70
C ASP A 40 29.31 -42.62 -48.47
N PHE A 41 29.30 -41.65 -47.53
CA PHE A 41 28.16 -40.79 -47.25
C PHE A 41 28.29 -39.42 -47.96
N PRO A 42 27.17 -38.81 -48.40
CA PRO A 42 27.19 -37.45 -48.95
C PRO A 42 27.84 -36.45 -47.99
N ALA A 43 29.01 -35.92 -48.37
CA ALA A 43 29.86 -35.18 -47.44
C ALA A 43 29.18 -33.92 -46.91
N TYR A 44 28.45 -33.19 -47.75
CA TYR A 44 27.82 -31.92 -47.38
C TYR A 44 26.76 -32.08 -46.27
N ILE A 45 25.90 -33.11 -46.33
CA ILE A 45 24.86 -33.34 -45.31
C ILE A 45 25.51 -33.77 -44.00
N PHE A 46 26.44 -34.72 -44.09
CA PHE A 46 27.09 -35.26 -42.90
C PHE A 46 27.88 -34.18 -42.17
N ASN A 47 28.64 -33.36 -42.91
CA ASN A 47 29.39 -32.24 -42.35
C ASN A 47 28.46 -31.17 -41.76
N ALA A 48 27.31 -30.86 -42.38
CA ALA A 48 26.35 -29.90 -41.83
C ALA A 48 25.81 -30.36 -40.46
N ILE A 49 25.34 -31.62 -40.37
CA ILE A 49 24.83 -32.18 -39.12
C ILE A 49 25.93 -32.24 -38.04
N LEU A 50 27.14 -32.70 -38.42
CA LEU A 50 28.27 -32.78 -37.51
C LEU A 50 28.64 -31.39 -36.97
N SER A 51 28.64 -30.37 -37.85
CA SER A 51 28.94 -28.98 -37.46
C SER A 51 27.92 -28.43 -36.48
N GLU A 52 26.62 -28.64 -36.70
CA GLU A 52 25.58 -28.15 -35.77
C GLU A 52 25.71 -28.80 -34.39
N ILE A 53 25.89 -30.13 -34.33
CA ILE A 53 25.98 -30.86 -33.07
C ILE A 53 27.26 -30.49 -32.31
N THR A 54 28.41 -30.47 -32.98
CA THR A 54 29.70 -30.15 -32.34
C THR A 54 29.75 -28.69 -31.86
N THR A 55 29.15 -27.78 -32.62
CA THR A 55 29.00 -26.36 -32.21
C THR A 55 28.11 -26.25 -30.96
N ALA A 56 26.99 -26.97 -30.91
CA ALA A 56 26.13 -26.97 -29.72
C ALA A 56 26.86 -27.52 -28.48
N ILE A 57 27.60 -28.62 -28.61
CA ILE A 57 28.33 -29.24 -27.50
C ILE A 57 29.42 -28.30 -26.95
N THR A 58 30.22 -27.73 -27.85
CA THR A 58 31.31 -26.81 -27.47
C THR A 58 30.79 -25.49 -26.91
N ALA A 59 29.72 -24.93 -27.48
CA ALA A 59 29.02 -23.76 -26.92
C ALA A 59 28.44 -24.05 -25.52
N GLY A 60 28.01 -25.28 -25.26
CA GLY A 60 27.62 -25.76 -23.93
C GLY A 60 28.77 -25.91 -22.92
N GLY A 61 30.01 -25.69 -23.35
CA GLY A 61 31.21 -25.76 -22.52
C GLY A 61 31.73 -27.17 -22.27
N LEU A 62 31.35 -28.14 -23.10
CA LEU A 62 31.88 -29.51 -23.05
C LEU A 62 32.96 -29.70 -24.12
N THR A 63 33.99 -30.47 -23.79
CA THR A 63 34.99 -30.94 -24.75
C THR A 63 34.46 -32.18 -25.47
N LEU A 64 34.52 -32.20 -26.81
CA LEU A 64 34.06 -33.33 -27.62
C LEU A 64 34.74 -34.64 -27.21
N ASN A 65 33.95 -35.69 -26.97
CA ASN A 65 34.42 -37.01 -26.56
C ASN A 65 33.69 -38.10 -27.33
N GLY A 66 34.40 -38.80 -28.23
CA GLY A 66 33.84 -39.89 -29.04
C GLY A 66 33.33 -41.10 -28.25
N ASN A 67 33.69 -41.21 -26.96
CA ASN A 67 33.22 -42.25 -26.06
C ASN A 67 31.96 -41.87 -25.27
N ASP A 68 31.53 -40.59 -25.32
CA ASP A 68 30.34 -40.11 -24.62
C ASP A 68 29.24 -39.73 -25.62
N TRP A 69 28.19 -40.55 -25.69
CA TRP A 69 27.07 -40.36 -26.63
C TRP A 69 25.91 -39.58 -25.98
N THR A 70 26.16 -38.99 -24.81
CA THR A 70 25.20 -38.19 -24.04
C THR A 70 25.55 -36.69 -24.03
N GLN A 71 26.63 -36.27 -24.69
CA GLN A 71 27.08 -34.87 -24.64
C GLN A 71 26.02 -33.87 -25.10
N LEU A 72 25.25 -34.20 -26.15
CA LEU A 72 24.16 -33.32 -26.60
C LEU A 72 23.04 -33.23 -25.56
N SER A 73 22.66 -34.34 -24.91
CA SER A 73 21.63 -34.31 -23.87
C SER A 73 22.11 -33.64 -22.58
N GLN A 74 23.41 -33.75 -22.24
CA GLN A 74 24.03 -33.01 -21.14
C GLN A 74 23.98 -31.50 -21.38
N VAL A 75 24.30 -31.05 -22.60
CA VAL A 75 24.19 -29.62 -22.97
C VAL A 75 22.75 -29.15 -22.96
N LEU A 76 21.81 -29.93 -23.51
CA LEU A 76 20.39 -29.58 -23.46
C LEU A 76 19.88 -29.50 -22.02
N ALA A 77 20.27 -30.41 -21.14
CA ALA A 77 19.91 -30.34 -19.72
C ALA A 77 20.49 -29.10 -19.02
N LYS A 78 21.69 -28.67 -19.42
CA LYS A 78 22.38 -27.49 -18.87
C LYS A 78 21.81 -26.16 -19.39
N LEU A 79 21.58 -26.06 -20.70
CA LEU A 79 21.20 -24.81 -21.37
C LEU A 79 19.69 -24.64 -21.53
N ALA A 80 18.93 -25.73 -21.52
CA ALA A 80 17.48 -25.73 -21.61
C ALA A 80 16.88 -26.68 -20.55
N PRO A 81 17.12 -26.44 -19.25
CA PRO A 81 16.45 -27.22 -18.22
C PRO A 81 14.93 -27.06 -18.38
N LEU A 82 14.25 -28.07 -18.92
CA LEU A 82 12.78 -28.19 -18.97
C LEU A 82 12.21 -28.53 -17.58
N ALA A 83 12.76 -27.91 -16.55
CA ALA A 83 12.15 -27.87 -15.25
C ALA A 83 11.33 -26.59 -15.19
N SER A 84 10.01 -26.71 -15.26
CA SER A 84 9.11 -25.74 -14.66
C SER A 84 8.70 -26.22 -13.26
N PRO A 85 9.55 -26.15 -12.21
CA PRO A 85 9.09 -26.48 -10.88
C PRO A 85 8.67 -25.17 -10.21
N ALA A 86 7.40 -24.80 -10.36
CA ALA A 86 6.82 -23.61 -9.74
C ALA A 86 7.50 -22.27 -10.15
N ILE A 87 6.86 -21.15 -9.80
CA ILE A 87 7.57 -19.87 -9.69
C ILE A 87 8.47 -19.99 -8.45
N SER A 88 9.57 -20.73 -8.59
CA SER A 88 10.63 -20.81 -7.60
C SER A 88 11.97 -20.74 -8.34
N GLY A 89 12.78 -19.75 -7.97
CA GLY A 89 13.92 -19.25 -8.75
C GLY A 89 13.81 -17.74 -9.00
N THR A 90 14.94 -17.06 -9.15
CA THR A 90 15.02 -15.64 -9.54
C THR A 90 15.02 -15.54 -11.08
N PRO A 91 13.88 -15.27 -11.74
CA PRO A 91 13.87 -15.05 -13.18
C PRO A 91 14.64 -13.76 -13.50
N THR A 92 15.78 -13.91 -14.15
CA THR A 92 16.59 -12.80 -14.68
C THR A 92 16.12 -12.49 -16.10
N THR A 93 16.13 -11.20 -16.47
CA THR A 93 15.89 -10.76 -17.86
C THR A 93 17.22 -10.28 -18.46
N PRO A 94 17.53 -10.62 -19.72
CA PRO A 94 18.69 -10.06 -20.39
C PRO A 94 18.48 -8.57 -20.68
N ASP A 95 19.50 -7.75 -20.44
CA ASP A 95 19.51 -6.37 -20.92
C ASP A 95 19.85 -6.29 -22.41
N ILE A 96 19.81 -5.07 -22.98
CA ILE A 96 20.07 -4.84 -24.41
C ILE A 96 21.50 -5.21 -24.85
N SER A 97 22.40 -5.47 -23.89
CA SER A 97 23.78 -5.92 -24.10
C SER A 97 23.96 -7.44 -23.93
N GLY A 98 22.89 -8.18 -23.67
CA GLY A 98 22.90 -9.64 -23.54
C GLY A 98 23.42 -10.14 -22.18
N SER A 99 23.54 -9.26 -21.18
CA SER A 99 23.98 -9.64 -19.83
C SER A 99 22.78 -10.01 -18.95
N TRP A 100 22.86 -11.14 -18.23
CA TRP A 100 21.81 -11.58 -17.29
C TRP A 100 21.92 -10.79 -15.98
N GLN A 101 21.01 -9.82 -15.77
CA GLN A 101 20.95 -9.06 -14.51
C GLN A 101 20.20 -9.85 -13.44
N THR A 102 20.71 -9.85 -12.20
CA THR A 102 20.10 -10.38 -10.96
C THR A 102 18.78 -9.70 -10.54
N LYS A 103 18.22 -8.82 -11.38
CA LYS A 103 17.00 -8.08 -11.09
C LYS A 103 15.79 -8.92 -11.50
N GLN A 104 15.26 -9.63 -10.52
CA GLN A 104 14.03 -10.42 -10.58
C GLN A 104 12.88 -9.64 -11.23
N VAL A 105 12.15 -10.26 -12.16
CA VAL A 105 11.02 -9.61 -12.86
C VAL A 105 9.93 -9.16 -11.88
N VAL A 106 9.64 -9.95 -10.83
CA VAL A 106 8.84 -9.58 -9.64
C VAL A 106 9.15 -10.60 -8.52
N ASN A 107 9.53 -10.21 -7.29
CA ASN A 107 9.52 -11.14 -6.12
C ASN A 107 8.18 -11.14 -5.40
N ALA A 108 7.88 -12.25 -4.72
CA ALA A 108 6.77 -12.32 -3.76
C ALA A 108 6.82 -11.16 -2.75
N GLU A 109 8.01 -10.70 -2.36
CA GLU A 109 8.20 -9.52 -1.51
C GLU A 109 7.70 -8.24 -2.19
N SER A 110 8.04 -7.99 -3.46
CA SER A 110 7.52 -6.85 -4.24
C SER A 110 6.01 -6.92 -4.47
N VAL A 111 5.44 -8.11 -4.71
CA VAL A 111 3.98 -8.28 -4.83
C VAL A 111 3.28 -8.01 -3.50
N SER A 112 3.79 -8.58 -2.41
CA SER A 112 3.28 -8.31 -1.07
C SER A 112 3.36 -6.82 -0.77
N ASN A 113 4.50 -6.17 -1.01
CA ASN A 113 4.69 -4.75 -0.72
C ASN A 113 3.75 -3.86 -1.56
N MET A 114 3.52 -4.19 -2.83
CA MET A 114 2.53 -3.48 -3.66
C MET A 114 1.09 -3.72 -3.17
N LEU A 115 0.76 -4.94 -2.77
CA LEU A 115 -0.57 -5.27 -2.25
C LEU A 115 -0.84 -4.56 -0.91
N PHE A 116 0.10 -4.62 0.05
CA PHE A 116 -0.01 -3.91 1.31
C PHE A 116 -0.07 -2.40 1.12
N ALA A 117 0.69 -1.84 0.17
CA ALA A 117 0.63 -0.44 -0.21
C ALA A 117 -0.72 -0.02 -0.82
N SER A 118 -1.44 -0.95 -1.46
CA SER A 118 -2.75 -0.69 -2.06
C SER A 118 -3.92 -0.76 -1.07
N LEU A 119 -3.71 -1.31 0.12
CA LEU A 119 -4.68 -1.35 1.22
C LEU A 119 -4.64 -0.04 2.03
N ALA A 120 -5.80 0.40 2.52
CA ALA A 120 -5.91 1.60 3.34
C ALA A 120 -5.18 1.43 4.68
N GLN A 121 -4.09 2.17 4.87
CA GLN A 121 -3.26 2.14 6.08
C GLN A 121 -3.66 3.28 7.04
N PRO A 122 -3.92 3.00 8.33
CA PRO A 122 -4.24 4.04 9.31
C PRO A 122 -2.98 4.79 9.76
N VAL A 123 -3.11 6.11 9.90
CA VAL A 123 -2.10 7.01 10.48
C VAL A 123 -2.77 7.85 11.56
N THR A 124 -2.29 7.71 12.78
CA THR A 124 -2.85 8.32 13.99
C THR A 124 -1.89 9.29 14.67
N SER A 125 -0.68 9.44 14.11
CA SER A 125 0.33 10.41 14.52
C SER A 125 0.91 11.11 13.29
N SER A 126 1.27 12.39 13.44
CA SER A 126 1.88 13.17 12.36
C SER A 126 3.23 12.59 11.93
N GLY A 127 3.56 12.68 10.65
CA GLY A 127 4.77 12.07 10.09
C GLY A 127 4.89 12.23 8.58
N GLY A 128 5.89 11.60 7.99
CA GLY A 128 6.12 11.59 6.54
C GLY A 128 5.80 10.24 5.90
N LEU A 129 5.45 10.25 4.61
CA LEU A 129 5.31 9.05 3.79
C LEU A 129 6.38 9.01 2.70
N THR A 130 6.93 7.82 2.45
CA THR A 130 7.81 7.55 1.31
C THR A 130 6.98 6.94 0.17
N VAL A 131 7.02 7.55 -1.01
CA VAL A 131 6.28 7.09 -2.18
C VAL A 131 6.92 5.80 -2.73
N PRO A 132 6.18 4.68 -2.81
CA PRO A 132 6.68 3.46 -3.44
C PRO A 132 6.98 3.67 -4.93
N ALA A 133 7.99 2.96 -5.45
CA ALA A 133 8.31 3.00 -6.88
C ALA A 133 7.10 2.54 -7.71
N GLY A 134 6.75 3.32 -8.74
CA GLY A 134 5.62 3.03 -9.62
C GLY A 134 4.26 3.53 -9.13
N ALA A 135 4.14 4.07 -7.91
CA ALA A 135 2.89 4.69 -7.47
C ALA A 135 2.63 5.98 -8.28
N ARG A 136 1.40 6.12 -8.77
CA ARG A 136 0.93 7.26 -9.58
C ARG A 136 -0.02 8.16 -8.82
N TYR A 137 -0.80 7.58 -7.90
CA TYR A 137 -1.71 8.34 -7.06
C TYR A 137 -1.63 7.90 -5.59
N LEU A 138 -1.90 8.88 -4.73
CA LEU A 138 -2.17 8.72 -3.32
C LEU A 138 -3.64 9.04 -3.08
N GLU A 139 -4.40 8.06 -2.61
CA GLU A 139 -5.76 8.29 -2.14
C GLU A 139 -5.75 8.44 -0.62
N LEU A 140 -6.41 9.49 -0.13
CA LEU A 140 -6.43 9.92 1.25
C LEU A 140 -7.86 10.01 1.74
N THR A 141 -8.13 9.45 2.91
CA THR A 141 -9.28 9.77 3.75
C THR A 141 -8.76 10.53 4.96
N CYS A 142 -8.93 11.85 4.98
CA CYS A 142 -8.54 12.70 6.10
C CYS A 142 -9.74 12.94 7.00
N ILE A 143 -9.59 12.69 8.30
CA ILE A 143 -10.60 12.94 9.33
C ILE A 143 -10.00 13.93 10.33
N ALA A 144 -10.65 15.07 10.53
CA ALA A 144 -10.22 16.07 11.50
C ALA A 144 -10.56 15.65 12.94
N ALA A 145 -10.05 16.37 13.93
CA ALA A 145 -10.41 16.12 15.32
C ALA A 145 -11.77 16.73 15.70
N GLY A 146 -12.42 16.15 16.72
CA GLY A 146 -13.64 16.72 17.30
C GLY A 146 -13.34 17.82 18.32
N GLY A 147 -14.27 18.75 18.48
CA GLY A 147 -14.24 19.76 19.54
C GLY A 147 -14.58 19.19 20.92
N GLY A 148 -14.11 19.83 21.97
CA GLY A 148 -14.50 19.46 23.34
C GLY A 148 -15.84 20.05 23.75
N GLY A 149 -16.54 19.37 24.67
CA GLY A 149 -17.81 19.84 25.21
C GLY A 149 -17.64 21.02 26.17
N GLY A 150 -18.75 21.69 26.46
CA GLY A 150 -18.85 22.76 27.45
C GLY A 150 -18.94 22.23 28.88
N GLY A 151 -18.39 22.97 29.83
CA GLY A 151 -18.52 22.68 31.25
C GLY A 151 -19.77 23.27 31.87
N CYS A 152 -19.98 22.96 33.15
CA CYS A 152 -21.02 23.57 33.96
C CYS A 152 -20.45 24.06 35.29
N GLN A 153 -21.05 25.14 35.80
CA GLN A 153 -20.86 25.65 37.14
C GLN A 153 -22.08 26.49 37.49
N SER A 154 -23.01 25.92 38.26
CA SER A 154 -24.20 26.64 38.72
C SER A 154 -24.50 26.30 40.17
N ASN A 155 -24.87 27.31 40.94
CA ASN A 155 -25.38 27.19 42.31
C ASN A 155 -26.88 27.55 42.41
N SER A 156 -27.54 27.72 41.27
CA SER A 156 -28.94 28.15 41.22
C SER A 156 -29.69 27.52 40.06
N SER A 157 -30.89 27.02 40.37
CA SER A 157 -31.85 26.49 39.39
C SER A 157 -32.64 27.58 38.67
N THR A 158 -32.39 28.86 38.96
CA THR A 158 -33.10 29.99 38.36
C THR A 158 -32.16 31.02 37.75
N SER A 159 -30.84 30.87 37.88
CA SER A 159 -29.88 31.80 37.27
C SER A 159 -29.74 31.57 35.76
N THR A 160 -29.89 32.65 34.97
CA THR A 160 -29.50 32.68 33.55
C THR A 160 -28.01 32.95 33.37
N SER A 161 -27.35 33.41 34.44
CA SER A 161 -25.94 33.81 34.40
C SER A 161 -24.98 32.67 34.77
N LEU A 162 -25.51 31.52 35.15
CA LEU A 162 -24.73 30.34 35.51
C LEU A 162 -25.13 29.16 34.63
N ILE A 163 -24.14 28.32 34.32
CA ILE A 163 -24.29 27.22 33.37
C ILE A 163 -24.56 25.97 34.18
N SER A 164 -25.77 25.45 34.06
CA SER A 164 -26.16 24.21 34.73
C SER A 164 -25.99 23.01 33.79
N PHE A 165 -26.01 23.26 32.47
CA PHE A 165 -25.83 22.29 31.39
C PHE A 165 -24.91 22.89 30.32
N GLY A 166 -23.72 22.31 30.18
CA GLY A 166 -22.79 22.61 29.09
C GLY A 166 -23.24 21.93 27.79
N SER A 167 -22.84 22.50 26.66
CA SER A 167 -23.18 21.97 25.33
C SER A 167 -22.18 20.91 24.85
N GLY A 168 -22.50 20.22 23.76
CA GLY A 168 -21.58 19.32 23.09
C GLY A 168 -20.65 20.06 22.13
N GLY A 169 -19.47 19.50 21.89
CA GLY A 169 -18.60 19.93 20.80
C GLY A 169 -19.11 19.49 19.43
N GLY A 170 -18.65 20.17 18.38
CA GLY A 170 -18.86 19.77 16.98
C GLY A 170 -17.86 18.72 16.52
N ALA A 171 -18.23 17.93 15.52
CA ALA A 171 -17.39 16.87 14.98
C ALA A 171 -16.40 17.44 13.95
N GLY A 172 -15.27 16.76 13.81
CA GLY A 172 -14.33 17.03 12.72
C GLY A 172 -14.92 16.65 11.36
N SER A 173 -14.59 17.41 10.32
CA SER A 173 -14.93 17.05 8.94
C SER A 173 -14.16 15.81 8.46
N ALA A 174 -14.62 15.23 7.36
CA ALA A 174 -13.89 14.21 6.63
C ALA A 174 -13.83 14.52 5.13
N ILE A 175 -12.72 14.18 4.50
CA ILE A 175 -12.54 14.35 3.05
C ILE A 175 -11.76 13.19 2.46
N ILE A 176 -12.30 12.66 1.37
CA ILE A 176 -11.68 11.63 0.54
C ILE A 176 -11.21 12.31 -0.74
N SER A 177 -9.91 12.22 -1.01
CA SER A 177 -9.27 12.88 -2.15
C SER A 177 -8.18 12.03 -2.75
N ARG A 178 -7.87 12.29 -4.02
CA ARG A 178 -6.80 11.60 -4.75
C ARG A 178 -5.83 12.62 -5.34
N HIS A 179 -4.54 12.38 -5.15
CA HIS A 179 -3.47 13.27 -5.57
C HIS A 179 -2.48 12.53 -6.43
N ALA A 180 -2.02 13.16 -7.51
CA ALA A 180 -0.93 12.62 -8.32
C ALA A 180 0.38 12.75 -7.54
N VAL A 181 1.20 11.70 -7.60
CA VAL A 181 2.49 11.62 -6.90
C VAL A 181 3.53 10.98 -7.80
N THR A 182 4.80 11.31 -7.56
CA THR A 182 5.94 10.62 -8.16
C THR A 182 6.84 10.07 -7.06
N SER A 183 7.77 9.19 -7.39
CA SER A 183 8.71 8.61 -6.42
C SER A 183 9.59 9.65 -5.70
N THR A 184 9.63 10.89 -6.18
CA THR A 184 10.37 12.00 -5.57
C THR A 184 9.49 12.94 -4.76
N SER A 185 8.16 12.77 -4.78
CA SER A 185 7.25 13.63 -4.02
C SER A 185 7.48 13.45 -2.52
N SER A 186 7.56 14.58 -1.81
CA SER A 186 7.65 14.65 -0.36
C SER A 186 6.26 14.81 0.24
N ILE A 187 5.86 13.88 1.11
CA ILE A 187 4.51 13.88 1.69
C ILE A 187 4.63 13.99 3.20
N ALA A 188 4.01 15.03 3.77
CA ALA A 188 3.89 15.18 5.22
C ALA A 188 2.43 15.22 5.65
N LEU A 189 2.14 14.44 6.68
CA LEU A 189 0.83 14.24 7.28
C LEU A 189 0.79 14.96 8.63
N THR A 190 -0.25 15.75 8.86
CA THR A 190 -0.52 16.38 10.16
C THR A 190 -1.85 15.87 10.69
N ILE A 191 -1.83 15.28 11.88
CA ILE A 191 -3.02 14.79 12.59
C ILE A 191 -3.46 15.83 13.62
N GLY A 192 -4.72 16.25 13.54
CA GLY A 192 -5.31 17.17 14.51
C GLY A 192 -5.49 16.53 15.88
N ALA A 193 -5.13 17.26 16.95
CA ALA A 193 -5.40 16.84 18.33
C ALA A 193 -6.88 17.06 18.70
N GLY A 194 -7.41 16.22 19.58
CA GLY A 194 -8.75 16.40 20.13
C GLY A 194 -8.89 17.71 20.91
N GLY A 195 -10.03 18.39 20.74
CA GLY A 195 -10.30 19.62 21.48
C GLY A 195 -10.45 19.36 22.98
N ALA A 196 -9.77 20.15 23.81
CA ALA A 196 -10.05 20.21 25.25
C ALA A 196 -11.42 20.87 25.50
N GLU A 197 -11.82 20.99 26.77
CA GLU A 197 -13.08 21.66 27.14
C GLU A 197 -13.26 22.99 26.39
N SER A 198 -14.44 23.17 25.78
CA SER A 198 -14.84 24.37 25.03
C SER A 198 -13.84 24.83 23.95
N SER A 199 -12.96 23.94 23.52
CA SER A 199 -11.90 24.22 22.56
C SER A 199 -12.16 23.46 21.27
N ALA A 200 -11.80 24.07 20.15
CA ALA A 200 -11.88 23.42 18.85
C ALA A 200 -10.91 22.24 18.76
N GLY A 201 -11.29 21.23 17.98
CA GLY A 201 -10.38 20.18 17.53
C GLY A 201 -9.36 20.74 16.54
N GLY A 202 -8.17 20.16 16.53
CA GLY A 202 -7.15 20.46 15.54
C GLY A 202 -7.53 19.97 14.15
N ASP A 203 -7.00 20.63 13.14
CA ASP A 203 -7.17 20.22 11.75
C ASP A 203 -6.26 19.04 11.41
N THR A 204 -6.75 18.20 10.50
CA THR A 204 -5.95 17.15 9.88
C THR A 204 -5.71 17.52 8.43
N TYR A 205 -4.45 17.62 8.01
CA TYR A 205 -4.09 18.03 6.65
C TYR A 205 -2.87 17.31 6.11
N VAL A 206 -2.75 17.29 4.79
CA VAL A 206 -1.62 16.69 4.08
C VAL A 206 -0.96 17.75 3.22
N THR A 207 0.37 17.75 3.23
CA THR A 207 1.19 18.51 2.29
C THR A 207 1.88 17.57 1.31
N ILE A 208 1.96 18.00 0.05
CA ILE A 208 2.77 17.38 -0.98
C ILE A 208 3.71 18.46 -1.50
N ASP A 209 5.01 18.20 -1.44
CA ASP A 209 6.05 19.13 -1.88
C ASP A 209 5.94 20.51 -1.21
N GLY A 210 5.65 20.49 0.10
CA GLY A 210 5.52 21.67 0.96
C GLY A 210 4.19 22.42 0.85
N SER A 211 3.32 22.06 -0.09
CA SER A 211 2.02 22.72 -0.29
C SER A 211 0.89 21.91 0.33
N VAL A 212 -0.02 22.54 1.07
CA VAL A 212 -1.22 21.88 1.60
C VAL A 212 -2.14 21.51 0.43
N VAL A 213 -2.41 20.22 0.25
CA VAL A 213 -3.26 19.73 -0.84
C VAL A 213 -4.69 19.44 -0.39
N VAL A 214 -4.86 19.07 0.87
CA VAL A 214 -6.16 18.75 1.49
C VAL A 214 -6.13 19.06 2.98
N ARG A 215 -7.24 19.59 3.50
CA ARG A 215 -7.45 19.86 4.93
C ARG A 215 -8.85 19.42 5.32
N ALA A 216 -8.95 18.59 6.33
CA ALA A 216 -10.17 18.40 7.11
C ALA A 216 -10.10 19.35 8.31
N ALA A 217 -11.02 20.30 8.41
CA ALA A 217 -11.10 21.20 9.56
C ALA A 217 -11.70 20.52 10.78
N GLY A 218 -11.14 20.80 11.96
CA GLY A 218 -11.62 20.31 13.25
C GLY A 218 -12.97 20.92 13.64
N GLY A 219 -13.72 20.20 14.48
CA GLY A 219 -15.00 20.70 15.00
C GLY A 219 -14.79 21.76 16.08
N ALA A 220 -15.71 22.74 16.16
CA ALA A 220 -15.65 23.78 17.17
C ALA A 220 -15.99 23.23 18.56
N GLY A 221 -15.46 23.88 19.60
CA GLY A 221 -15.80 23.54 20.99
C GLY A 221 -17.24 23.91 21.34
N GLY A 222 -17.85 23.14 22.24
CA GLY A 222 -19.12 23.47 22.86
C GLY A 222 -18.95 24.70 23.76
N LEU A 223 -19.91 25.61 23.72
CA LEU A 223 -19.85 26.84 24.46
C LEU A 223 -20.11 26.66 25.97
N SER A 224 -19.40 27.48 26.77
CA SER A 224 -19.51 27.56 28.24
C SER A 224 -19.74 29.01 28.72
N TYR A 225 -20.71 29.75 28.15
CA TYR A 225 -20.98 31.16 28.54
C TYR A 225 -22.34 31.41 29.20
N THR A 226 -22.42 32.58 29.82
CA THR A 226 -23.55 33.19 30.52
C THR A 226 -24.69 33.55 29.55
N GLY A 227 -25.88 32.94 29.68
CA GLY A 227 -27.06 33.26 28.86
C GLY A 227 -27.44 32.22 27.79
N GLY A 228 -26.57 31.24 27.52
CA GLY A 228 -26.86 30.08 26.68
C GLY A 228 -25.61 29.23 26.41
N THR A 229 -25.78 27.96 26.10
CA THR A 229 -24.68 27.07 25.69
C THR A 229 -25.09 26.40 24.38
N SER A 230 -24.73 27.02 23.25
CA SER A 230 -24.94 26.40 21.95
C SER A 230 -23.90 25.31 21.70
N GLY A 231 -24.29 24.31 20.93
CA GLY A 231 -23.38 23.29 20.42
C GLY A 231 -22.24 23.90 19.61
N GLY A 232 -21.10 23.20 19.61
CA GLY A 232 -20.00 23.53 18.70
C GLY A 232 -20.38 23.17 17.26
N ALA A 233 -20.06 24.06 16.31
CA ALA A 233 -20.25 23.80 14.89
C ALA A 233 -19.33 22.68 14.39
N GLY A 234 -19.82 21.88 13.43
CA GLY A 234 -19.00 20.93 12.70
C GLY A 234 -17.90 21.60 11.87
N GLY A 235 -16.78 20.90 11.70
CA GLY A 235 -15.72 21.36 10.79
C GLY A 235 -16.15 21.29 9.33
N ALA A 236 -15.55 22.10 8.45
CA ALA A 236 -15.77 22.04 7.01
C ALA A 236 -14.47 21.63 6.28
N PRO A 237 -14.50 20.62 5.40
CA PRO A 237 -13.31 20.20 4.67
C PRO A 237 -12.97 21.17 3.53
N THR A 238 -11.70 21.19 3.13
CA THR A 238 -11.21 21.99 2.01
C THR A 238 -10.24 21.16 1.17
N LEU A 239 -10.52 21.08 -0.14
CA LEU A 239 -9.57 20.56 -1.13
C LEU A 239 -8.88 21.74 -1.82
N TYR A 240 -7.56 21.78 -1.79
CA TYR A 240 -6.77 22.83 -2.46
C TYR A 240 -6.33 22.40 -3.85
N SER A 241 -6.00 21.11 -4.02
CA SER A 241 -5.57 20.53 -5.30
C SER A 241 -5.92 19.04 -5.38
N GLY A 242 -5.83 18.46 -6.56
CA GLY A 242 -6.12 17.05 -6.78
C GLY A 242 -7.60 16.80 -7.11
N GLN A 243 -8.02 15.54 -6.99
CA GLN A 243 -9.36 15.10 -7.31
C GLN A 243 -10.17 14.89 -6.03
N LEU A 244 -11.33 15.55 -5.94
CA LEU A 244 -12.31 15.29 -4.89
C LEU A 244 -13.00 13.95 -5.17
N VAL A 245 -13.04 13.07 -4.18
CA VAL A 245 -13.84 11.83 -4.22
C VAL A 245 -15.11 12.03 -3.41
N ALA A 246 -14.98 12.49 -2.17
CA ALA A 246 -16.12 12.81 -1.31
C ALA A 246 -15.69 13.81 -0.22
N ALA A 247 -16.61 14.65 0.23
CA ALA A 247 -16.42 15.56 1.35
C ALA A 247 -17.63 15.48 2.27
N TYR A 248 -17.37 15.52 3.58
CA TYR A 248 -18.37 15.43 4.63
C TYR A 248 -18.07 16.52 5.65
N ASP A 249 -19.02 17.43 5.82
CA ASP A 249 -18.99 18.36 6.94
C ASP A 249 -19.14 17.59 8.25
N GLY A 250 -18.51 18.11 9.30
CA GLY A 250 -18.77 17.67 10.66
C GLY A 250 -20.21 17.97 11.04
N SER A 251 -20.78 17.17 11.91
CA SER A 251 -22.06 17.49 12.53
C SER A 251 -21.89 18.44 13.72
N ASP A 252 -22.94 19.21 14.00
CA ASP A 252 -22.97 20.13 15.13
C ASP A 252 -23.24 19.40 16.45
N GLY A 253 -22.64 19.90 17.53
CA GLY A 253 -22.93 19.46 18.88
C GLY A 253 -24.33 19.86 19.34
N TYR A 254 -24.84 19.21 20.38
CA TYR A 254 -26.14 19.56 20.94
C TYR A 254 -26.03 20.74 21.89
N ASP A 255 -27.04 21.61 21.89
CA ASP A 255 -27.18 22.68 22.85
C ASP A 255 -27.36 22.15 24.27
N GLY A 256 -26.81 22.87 25.26
CA GLY A 256 -26.91 22.52 26.68
C GLY A 256 -28.04 23.29 27.38
N GLN A 257 -28.06 24.62 27.25
CA GLN A 257 -28.96 25.48 28.01
C GLN A 257 -29.34 26.71 27.17
N ALA A 258 -30.62 27.10 27.22
CA ALA A 258 -31.07 28.40 26.75
C ALA A 258 -31.99 29.03 27.82
N GLY A 259 -31.54 30.14 28.40
CA GLY A 259 -32.24 30.76 29.53
C GLY A 259 -32.41 29.81 30.73
N ASN A 260 -33.54 29.97 31.43
CA ASN A 260 -33.86 29.20 32.65
C ASN A 260 -34.78 28.00 32.36
N THR A 261 -35.43 27.98 31.19
CA THR A 261 -36.52 27.05 30.87
C THR A 261 -36.07 25.90 29.98
N MET A 262 -35.03 26.09 29.16
CA MET A 262 -34.52 25.03 28.29
C MET A 262 -33.17 24.53 28.80
N ARG A 263 -33.15 23.25 29.20
CA ARG A 263 -31.98 22.50 29.65
C ARG A 263 -32.00 21.15 28.97
N SER A 264 -30.98 20.90 28.17
CA SER A 264 -30.83 19.70 27.37
C SER A 264 -29.46 19.08 27.66
N PRO A 265 -29.33 17.74 27.57
CA PRO A 265 -28.03 17.12 27.59
C PRO A 265 -27.23 17.54 26.35
N GLY A 266 -26.16 18.32 26.55
CA GLY A 266 -25.25 18.73 25.48
C GLY A 266 -24.38 17.58 24.98
N ASN A 267 -24.94 16.63 24.25
CA ASN A 267 -24.16 15.54 23.65
C ASN A 267 -23.22 16.07 22.55
N GLY A 268 -22.01 15.53 22.50
CA GLY A 268 -21.09 15.79 21.40
C GLY A 268 -21.63 15.25 20.08
N ALA A 269 -21.20 15.86 19.00
CA ALA A 269 -21.45 15.39 17.64
C ALA A 269 -20.71 14.07 17.35
N PRO A 270 -21.35 13.11 16.66
CA PRO A 270 -20.68 11.90 16.19
C PRO A 270 -19.65 12.21 15.10
N GLY A 271 -18.53 11.48 15.12
CA GLY A 271 -17.48 11.60 14.12
C GLY A 271 -17.91 11.02 12.77
N PHE A 272 -16.95 11.00 11.83
CA PHE A 272 -17.14 10.40 10.51
C PHE A 272 -17.71 8.97 10.62
N LEU A 273 -18.72 8.66 9.79
CA LEU A 273 -19.52 7.41 9.82
C LEU A 273 -20.41 7.22 11.07
N GLY A 274 -20.69 8.28 11.82
CA GLY A 274 -21.69 8.26 12.90
C GLY A 274 -21.20 7.65 14.22
N MET A 275 -19.89 7.61 14.45
CA MET A 275 -19.29 6.86 15.56
C MET A 275 -18.90 7.77 16.73
N GLY A 276 -18.90 7.19 17.94
CA GLY A 276 -18.08 7.59 19.09
C GLY A 276 -18.34 8.96 19.75
N ALA A 277 -19.52 9.54 19.58
CA ALA A 277 -19.89 10.79 20.26
C ALA A 277 -19.78 10.70 21.80
N GLY A 278 -19.22 11.74 22.42
CA GLY A 278 -19.22 11.92 23.86
C GLY A 278 -20.61 12.26 24.38
N ARG A 279 -21.17 11.44 25.27
CA ARG A 279 -22.44 11.75 25.94
C ARG A 279 -22.26 12.85 26.98
N ALA A 280 -23.29 13.68 27.15
CA ALA A 280 -23.37 14.56 28.32
C ALA A 280 -23.28 13.75 29.64
N GLY A 281 -22.73 14.36 30.69
CA GLY A 281 -22.55 13.68 31.96
C GLY A 281 -22.73 14.55 33.21
N SER A 282 -23.30 13.92 34.23
CA SER A 282 -23.46 14.52 35.55
C SER A 282 -22.09 14.74 36.16
N GLN A 283 -21.79 15.98 36.54
CA GLN A 283 -20.52 16.36 37.17
C GLN A 283 -19.29 16.09 36.29
N GLY A 284 -19.48 16.02 34.97
CA GLY A 284 -18.39 15.87 33.99
C GLY A 284 -18.88 15.29 32.67
N GLY A 285 -18.49 15.90 31.56
CA GLY A 285 -18.81 15.42 30.21
C GLY A 285 -17.97 14.20 29.81
N ARG A 286 -18.51 13.31 28.97
CA ARG A 286 -17.74 12.16 28.48
C ARG A 286 -16.93 12.53 27.22
N PRO A 287 -15.69 12.06 27.11
CA PRO A 287 -14.90 12.28 25.91
C PRO A 287 -15.47 11.51 24.71
N GLY A 288 -15.17 11.98 23.51
CA GLY A 288 -15.37 11.21 22.28
C GLY A 288 -14.50 9.96 22.26
N THR A 289 -14.91 8.92 21.54
CA THR A 289 -14.24 7.60 21.54
C THR A 289 -13.79 7.13 20.15
N SER A 290 -14.02 7.91 19.10
CA SER A 290 -13.59 7.58 17.74
C SER A 290 -13.10 8.82 16.99
N TYR A 291 -12.30 8.62 15.94
CA TYR A 291 -11.72 9.71 15.14
C TYR A 291 -12.74 10.76 14.71
N GLY A 292 -12.42 12.01 15.02
CA GLY A 292 -13.27 13.18 14.72
C GLY A 292 -14.54 13.32 15.56
N ALA A 293 -14.81 12.42 16.51
CA ALA A 293 -15.95 12.55 17.40
C ALA A 293 -15.72 13.62 18.47
N ALA A 294 -16.78 14.34 18.83
CA ALA A 294 -16.73 15.43 19.78
C ALA A 294 -17.00 14.98 21.22
N GLY A 295 -16.57 15.80 22.17
CA GLY A 295 -16.85 15.61 23.59
C GLY A 295 -18.24 16.09 24.00
N GLY A 296 -18.83 15.42 25.00
CA GLY A 296 -20.11 15.82 25.59
C GLY A 296 -19.95 16.88 26.67
N GLY A 297 -20.99 17.66 26.90
CA GLY A 297 -21.05 18.68 27.93
C GLY A 297 -21.24 18.11 29.35
N ALA A 298 -20.81 18.87 30.35
CA ALA A 298 -21.10 18.55 31.74
C ALA A 298 -22.44 19.14 32.17
N TYR A 299 -23.15 18.49 33.09
CA TYR A 299 -24.31 19.09 33.76
C TYR A 299 -24.27 18.84 35.26
N ASP A 300 -24.88 19.76 36.02
CA ASP A 300 -25.07 19.62 37.47
C ASP A 300 -26.54 19.86 37.81
N SER A 301 -27.27 18.76 38.07
CA SER A 301 -28.70 18.81 38.41
C SER A 301 -28.96 19.28 39.84
N SER A 302 -27.94 19.27 40.70
CA SER A 302 -28.05 19.62 42.11
C SER A 302 -27.62 21.05 42.40
N PHE A 303 -27.10 21.76 41.38
CA PHE A 303 -26.67 23.15 41.48
C PHE A 303 -25.71 23.36 42.67
N THR A 304 -24.66 22.55 42.70
CA THR A 304 -23.70 22.51 43.81
C THR A 304 -22.75 23.71 43.85
N GLY A 305 -22.67 24.48 42.75
CA GLY A 305 -21.71 25.58 42.58
C GLY A 305 -20.30 25.13 42.21
N ASN A 306 -20.05 23.82 42.16
CA ASN A 306 -18.77 23.27 41.74
C ASN A 306 -18.58 23.38 40.22
N ARG A 307 -17.32 23.53 39.79
CA ARG A 307 -16.95 23.50 38.38
C ARG A 307 -16.78 22.05 37.93
N TYR A 308 -17.45 21.69 36.84
CA TYR A 308 -17.30 20.42 36.16
C TYR A 308 -16.96 20.62 34.69
N TYR A 309 -15.99 19.84 34.21
CA TYR A 309 -15.42 20.00 32.87
C TYR A 309 -16.21 19.23 31.82
N GLY A 310 -16.36 19.81 30.64
CA GLY A 310 -16.80 19.08 29.44
C GLY A 310 -15.81 17.99 29.03
N GLY A 311 -16.30 17.00 28.30
CA GLY A 311 -15.48 15.93 27.74
C GLY A 311 -14.60 16.44 26.60
N ALA A 312 -13.41 15.85 26.44
CA ALA A 312 -12.54 16.15 25.30
C ALA A 312 -13.07 15.55 24.00
N GLY A 313 -12.85 16.22 22.87
CA GLY A 313 -12.98 15.62 21.55
C GLY A 313 -11.89 14.60 21.29
N TYR A 314 -12.13 13.68 20.37
CA TYR A 314 -11.13 12.70 19.95
C TYR A 314 -10.29 13.24 18.79
N GLN A 315 -9.04 12.78 18.70
CA GLN A 315 -8.09 13.17 17.66
C GLN A 315 -8.58 12.81 16.24
N GLY A 316 -7.95 13.41 15.23
CA GLY A 316 -8.15 13.06 13.83
C GLY A 316 -7.41 11.78 13.43
N ALA A 317 -7.55 11.40 12.16
CA ALA A 317 -6.79 10.31 11.56
C ALA A 317 -6.69 10.49 10.04
N ILE A 318 -5.70 9.86 9.44
CA ILE A 318 -5.59 9.73 7.98
C ILE A 318 -5.54 8.26 7.63
N PHE A 319 -6.33 7.86 6.64
CA PHE A 319 -6.17 6.58 5.97
C PHE A 319 -5.64 6.84 4.57
N TYR A 320 -4.58 6.14 4.17
CA TYR A 320 -4.00 6.32 2.85
C TYR A 320 -3.80 5.00 2.12
N ARG A 321 -3.83 5.04 0.80
CA ARG A 321 -3.41 3.92 -0.06
C ARG A 321 -2.76 4.43 -1.34
N TRP A 322 -1.84 3.64 -1.86
CA TRP A 322 -1.16 3.90 -3.13
C TRP A 322 -1.91 3.25 -4.28
N ILE A 323 -1.90 3.92 -5.43
CA ILE A 323 -2.46 3.42 -6.68
C ILE A 323 -1.33 3.48 -7.72
N PHE A 324 -1.03 2.33 -8.32
CA PHE A 324 0.02 2.13 -9.32
C PHE A 324 -0.54 2.23 -10.74
#